data_AF-A0A946TPP5-F1
#
_entry.id   AF-A0A946TPP5-F1
#
_cell.length_a   1.000
_cell.length_b   1.000
_cell.length_c   1.000
_cell.angle_alpha   90.00
_cell.angle_beta   90.00
_cell.angle_gamma   90.00
#
_symmetry.space_group_name_H-M   'P 1'
#
loop_
_entity.id
_entity.type
_entity.pdbx_description
1 polymer ?
#
loop_
_entity_poly.entity_id
_entity_poly.type
_entity_poly.pdbx_seq_one_letter_code
_entity_poly.pdbx_strand_id
1 'polypeptide(L)'
;MDQSVKKPSGNGDKKSLPTFCYQCVAGPDLLKVEVENGVATRVESNYDIAEEHPGCGRVCVRAYGLIQKTYNPHRIKQPMKRTNPLKGREQDPGFVPISWDEALDTIGGKIKEIRETGMTDESGYPRIAASFGGGGTPTQYMGTFPALLGALKQVDLGFGAGQGVKCTHSEHLYGELWHRAFIVSADTPRVNYVISCGDNGDASGGVAGIRRHADARVRGMKRVQVEPHLSITGALSGEWLPIKPKTDAALLFALINHMTIGRNWREVCDVERLTQDTNSPYLIGPNGYFLREPSSRKPLIFDLADNKAKVFDLNIADPAMEGSYQCAGLEIGPDGQEWNHES
;
A
#
# COMPACT_ATOMS: atom_id res chain seq x y z
N MET A 1 21.47 -39.40 19.75
CA MET A 1 20.53 -39.84 20.79
C MET A 1 19.26 -40.28 20.08
N ASP A 2 18.86 -41.51 20.36
CA ASP A 2 17.73 -42.26 19.80
C ASP A 2 16.42 -41.43 19.74
N GLN A 3 15.85 -41.28 18.54
CA GLN A 3 14.51 -40.72 18.33
C GLN A 3 13.54 -41.83 17.89
N SER A 4 13.38 -42.85 18.72
CA SER A 4 12.24 -43.75 18.64
C SER A 4 10.97 -43.02 19.12
N VAL A 5 10.33 -42.28 18.21
CA VAL A 5 8.98 -41.73 18.44
C VAL A 5 8.02 -42.91 18.53
N LYS A 6 7.66 -43.30 19.76
CA LYS A 6 6.57 -44.24 20.02
C LYS A 6 5.29 -43.71 19.36
N LYS A 7 4.74 -44.46 18.40
CA LYS A 7 3.39 -44.22 17.86
C LYS A 7 2.38 -44.36 19.02
N PRO A 8 1.58 -43.33 19.34
CA PRO A 8 0.51 -43.50 20.31
C PRO A 8 -0.55 -44.43 19.73
N SER A 9 -0.83 -45.51 20.45
CA SER A 9 -1.95 -46.42 20.20
C SER A 9 -3.20 -45.88 20.91
N GLY A 10 -4.23 -45.51 20.15
CA GLY A 10 -5.52 -45.07 20.65
C GLY A 10 -6.12 -44.02 19.71
N ASN A 11 -7.44 -44.00 19.54
CA ASN A 11 -8.17 -42.93 18.85
C ASN A 11 -7.80 -41.59 19.52
N GLY A 12 -6.80 -40.91 18.97
CA GLY A 12 -6.27 -39.67 19.53
C GLY A 12 -7.31 -38.57 19.47
N ASP A 13 -7.27 -37.67 20.46
CA ASP A 13 -8.08 -36.45 20.49
C ASP A 13 -7.67 -35.57 19.29
N LYS A 14 -8.33 -35.79 18.15
CA LYS A 14 -8.16 -35.03 16.92
C LYS A 14 -9.21 -33.93 16.88
N LYS A 15 -8.76 -32.69 16.85
CA LYS A 15 -9.60 -31.50 16.80
C LYS A 15 -9.19 -30.63 15.62
N SER A 16 -10.16 -29.98 14.99
CA SER A 16 -9.91 -28.91 14.02
C SER A 16 -10.27 -27.59 14.68
N LEU A 17 -9.29 -26.73 14.90
CA LEU A 17 -9.44 -25.50 15.66
C LEU A 17 -9.38 -24.28 14.73
N PRO A 18 -10.36 -23.36 14.78
CA PRO A 18 -10.30 -22.12 14.04
C PRO A 18 -9.23 -21.20 14.65
N THR A 19 -8.44 -20.57 13.78
CA THR A 19 -7.42 -19.58 14.14
C THR A 19 -7.13 -18.68 12.94
N PHE A 20 -6.08 -17.86 12.99
CA PHE A 20 -5.73 -16.94 11.93
C PHE A 20 -4.22 -16.93 11.63
N CYS A 21 -3.86 -16.58 10.41
CA CYS A 21 -2.48 -16.45 9.94
C CYS A 21 -2.12 -14.97 9.68
N TYR A 22 -1.13 -14.45 10.40
CA TYR A 22 -0.57 -13.10 10.25
C TYR A 22 0.78 -13.08 9.52
N GLN A 23 0.99 -13.94 8.53
CA GLN A 23 2.29 -14.01 7.84
C GLN A 23 2.45 -13.00 6.70
N CYS A 24 1.43 -12.21 6.35
CA CYS A 24 1.52 -11.22 5.27
C CYS A 24 0.60 -10.01 5.49
N VAL A 25 0.73 -9.02 4.60
CA VAL A 25 -0.01 -7.75 4.62
C VAL A 25 -1.49 -7.88 4.22
N ALA A 26 -1.89 -8.98 3.56
CA ALA A 26 -3.22 -9.13 2.99
C ALA A 26 -4.30 -9.52 4.03
N GLY A 27 -3.91 -9.77 5.28
CA GLY A 27 -4.83 -9.93 6.42
C GLY A 27 -4.24 -10.80 7.54
N PRO A 28 -4.97 -10.97 8.65
CA PRO A 28 -5.15 -12.30 9.18
C PRO A 28 -5.99 -13.16 8.22
N ASP A 29 -5.41 -14.17 7.58
CA ASP A 29 -6.19 -15.20 6.89
C ASP A 29 -6.86 -16.10 7.94
N LEU A 30 -8.19 -16.20 7.94
CA LEU A 30 -8.93 -17.08 8.84
C LEU A 30 -8.84 -18.53 8.36
N LEU A 31 -8.35 -19.43 9.22
CA LEU A 31 -8.00 -20.81 8.86
C LEU A 31 -8.36 -21.80 9.96
N LYS A 32 -8.24 -23.10 9.66
CA LYS A 32 -8.33 -24.17 10.65
C LYS A 32 -7.00 -24.87 10.80
N VAL A 33 -6.69 -25.33 12.01
CA VAL A 33 -5.52 -26.18 12.29
C VAL A 33 -6.00 -27.50 12.86
N GLU A 34 -5.63 -28.60 12.22
CA GLU A 34 -5.78 -29.92 12.82
C GLU A 34 -4.75 -30.08 13.93
N VAL A 35 -5.23 -30.47 15.11
CA VAL A 35 -4.44 -30.77 16.29
C VAL A 35 -4.74 -32.20 16.71
N GLU A 36 -3.70 -33.02 16.80
CA GLU A 36 -3.78 -34.41 17.23
C GLU A 36 -2.94 -34.57 18.50
N ASN A 37 -3.57 -34.97 19.61
CA ASN A 37 -2.89 -35.17 20.89
C ASN A 37 -2.07 -33.93 21.35
N GLY A 38 -2.62 -32.74 21.14
CA GLY A 38 -1.96 -31.46 21.48
C GLY A 38 -0.88 -30.99 20.50
N VAL A 39 -0.66 -31.70 19.40
CA VAL A 39 0.32 -31.34 18.37
C VAL A 39 -0.40 -30.85 17.12
N ALA A 40 -0.06 -29.67 16.62
CA ALA A 40 -0.57 -29.17 15.35
C ALA A 40 0.01 -29.98 14.18
N THR A 41 -0.83 -30.56 13.33
CA THR A 41 -0.39 -31.47 12.26
C THR A 41 -0.65 -30.93 10.87
N ARG A 42 -1.71 -30.14 10.67
CA ARG A 42 -2.11 -29.63 9.36
C ARG A 42 -2.80 -28.27 9.45
N VAL A 43 -2.58 -27.42 8.45
CA VAL A 43 -3.37 -26.20 8.20
C VAL A 43 -4.39 -26.48 7.10
N GLU A 44 -5.60 -25.97 7.28
CA GLU A 44 -6.72 -26.10 6.35
C GLU A 44 -7.38 -24.76 6.09
N SER A 45 -7.98 -24.63 4.91
CA SER A 45 -8.90 -23.54 4.61
C SER A 45 -10.13 -23.64 5.52
N ASN A 46 -10.63 -22.51 6.02
CA ASN A 46 -11.83 -22.46 6.83
C ASN A 46 -13.06 -22.13 5.97
N TYR A 47 -13.68 -23.15 5.36
CA TYR A 47 -14.85 -22.94 4.50
C TYR A 47 -16.15 -22.61 5.25
N ASP A 48 -16.17 -22.70 6.58
CA ASP A 48 -17.35 -22.35 7.38
C ASP A 48 -17.69 -20.85 7.27
N ILE A 49 -16.73 -20.03 6.85
CA ILE A 49 -16.85 -18.57 6.66
C ILE A 49 -16.81 -18.19 5.17
N ALA A 50 -17.16 -19.12 4.28
CA ALA A 50 -17.02 -18.92 2.84
C ALA A 50 -17.90 -17.79 2.29
N GLU A 51 -19.05 -17.55 2.92
CA GLU A 51 -20.01 -16.52 2.50
C GLU A 51 -19.64 -15.13 3.04
N GLU A 52 -18.96 -15.06 4.19
CA GLU A 52 -18.59 -13.82 4.88
C GLU A 52 -17.18 -13.33 4.49
N HIS A 53 -16.26 -14.25 4.20
CA HIS A 53 -14.86 -13.91 3.94
C HIS A 53 -14.61 -13.66 2.44
N PRO A 54 -13.94 -12.56 2.05
CA PRO A 54 -13.73 -12.21 0.63
C PRO A 54 -12.87 -13.21 -0.16
N GLY A 55 -12.11 -14.07 0.52
CA GLY A 55 -11.40 -15.23 -0.07
C GLY A 55 -12.20 -16.54 -0.10
N CYS A 56 -13.46 -16.52 0.34
CA CYS A 56 -14.34 -17.65 0.62
C CYS A 56 -13.66 -18.74 1.47
N GLY A 57 -13.08 -18.35 2.61
CA GLY A 57 -12.45 -19.28 3.55
C GLY A 57 -11.10 -19.87 3.13
N ARG A 58 -10.60 -19.57 1.93
CA ARG A 58 -9.35 -20.13 1.40
C ARG A 58 -8.11 -19.44 1.98
N VAL A 59 -7.03 -20.21 2.10
CA VAL A 59 -5.71 -19.71 2.52
C VAL A 59 -4.67 -19.78 1.40
N CYS A 60 -3.64 -18.93 1.47
CA CYS A 60 -2.56 -18.94 0.48
C CYS A 60 -1.60 -20.12 0.67
N VAL A 61 -0.78 -20.39 -0.34
CA VAL A 61 0.21 -21.50 -0.29
C VAL A 61 1.17 -21.41 0.90
N ARG A 62 1.49 -20.20 1.36
CA ARG A 62 2.36 -19.98 2.52
C ARG A 62 1.74 -20.45 3.83
N ALA A 63 0.41 -20.41 3.96
CA ALA A 63 -0.28 -20.86 5.17
C ALA A 63 -0.06 -22.36 5.41
N TYR A 64 -0.02 -23.17 4.35
CA TYR A 64 0.26 -24.60 4.46
C TYR A 64 1.68 -24.92 4.95
N GLY A 65 2.61 -23.96 4.88
CA GLY A 65 3.97 -24.07 5.42
C GLY A 65 4.10 -23.75 6.92
N LEU A 66 3.01 -23.35 7.59
CA LEU A 66 3.06 -22.90 8.99
C LEU A 66 3.41 -24.02 9.97
N ILE A 67 3.02 -25.25 9.69
CA ILE A 67 3.37 -26.43 10.50
C ILE A 67 4.89 -26.62 10.48
N GLN A 68 5.49 -26.60 9.28
CA GLN A 68 6.93 -26.72 9.08
C GLN A 68 7.68 -25.55 9.72
N LYS A 69 7.14 -24.33 9.65
CA LYS A 69 7.70 -23.16 10.35
C LYS A 69 7.68 -23.33 11.88
N THR A 70 6.57 -23.87 12.42
CA THR A 70 6.39 -24.11 13.86
C THR A 70 7.40 -25.13 14.40
N TYR A 71 7.65 -26.19 13.62
CA TYR A 71 8.56 -27.28 14.00
C TYR A 71 9.95 -27.19 13.35
N ASN A 72 10.30 -26.03 12.78
CA ASN A 72 11.62 -25.84 12.17
C ASN A 72 12.72 -26.12 13.20
N PRO A 73 13.74 -26.96 12.90
CA PRO A 73 14.80 -27.29 13.84
C PRO A 73 15.64 -26.07 14.27
N HIS A 74 15.67 -25.02 13.44
CA HIS A 74 16.36 -23.75 13.70
C HIS A 74 15.45 -22.69 14.35
N ARG A 75 14.22 -23.05 14.77
CA ARG A 75 13.34 -22.13 15.49
C ARG A 75 13.99 -21.70 16.81
N ILE A 76 14.05 -20.38 17.03
CA ILE A 76 14.49 -19.80 18.30
C ILE A 76 13.40 -20.07 19.35
N LYS A 77 13.76 -20.78 20.43
CA LYS A 77 12.83 -21.24 21.47
C LYS A 77 12.96 -20.49 22.79
N GLN A 78 14.04 -19.73 22.96
CA GLN A 78 14.38 -18.99 24.18
C GLN A 78 15.29 -17.80 23.84
N PRO A 79 15.45 -16.83 24.75
CA PRO A 79 16.41 -15.74 24.59
C PRO A 79 17.83 -16.24 24.37
N MET A 80 18.57 -15.55 23.50
CA MET A 80 19.95 -15.88 23.14
C MET A 80 20.81 -14.63 23.26
N LYS A 81 22.01 -14.78 23.84
CA LYS A 81 23.00 -13.71 23.99
C LYS A 81 24.15 -13.94 23.04
N ARG A 82 24.50 -12.89 22.29
CA ARG A 82 25.65 -12.89 21.40
C ARG A 82 26.94 -12.92 22.23
N THR A 83 27.90 -13.76 21.86
CA THR A 83 29.17 -13.90 22.60
C THR A 83 30.36 -13.29 21.86
N ASN A 84 30.36 -13.24 20.53
CA ASN A 84 31.45 -12.63 19.76
C ASN A 84 31.21 -11.12 19.59
N PRO A 85 32.07 -10.22 20.07
CA PRO A 85 31.90 -8.78 19.86
C PRO A 85 32.12 -8.33 18.41
N LEU A 86 32.85 -9.10 17.58
CA LEU A 86 33.20 -8.73 16.20
C LEU A 86 32.01 -8.89 15.25
N LYS A 87 31.49 -7.78 14.73
CA LYS A 87 30.36 -7.77 13.79
C LYS A 87 30.88 -7.81 12.35
N GLY A 88 30.22 -8.60 11.48
CA GLY A 88 30.55 -8.66 10.06
C GLY A 88 29.92 -9.87 9.38
N ARG A 89 29.86 -9.86 8.05
CA ARG A 89 29.32 -10.97 7.24
C ARG A 89 30.13 -12.25 7.40
N GLU A 90 31.44 -12.11 7.55
CA GLU A 90 32.40 -13.21 7.71
C GLU A 90 32.70 -13.55 9.18
N GLN A 91 31.93 -13.00 10.13
CA GLN A 91 32.15 -13.21 11.55
C GLN A 91 31.04 -14.09 12.13
N ASP A 92 31.40 -15.23 12.74
CA ASP A 92 30.45 -16.02 13.51
C ASP A 92 30.02 -15.23 14.76
N PRO A 93 28.75 -14.83 14.90
CA PRO A 93 28.32 -14.02 16.04
C PRO A 93 28.46 -14.76 17.37
N GLY A 94 28.40 -16.10 17.38
CA GLY A 94 28.32 -16.92 18.58
C GLY A 94 27.08 -16.60 19.44
N PHE A 95 26.31 -17.61 19.83
CA PHE A 95 25.15 -17.39 20.70
C PHE A 95 25.07 -18.43 21.80
N VAL A 96 24.73 -17.98 23.00
CA VAL A 96 24.44 -18.85 24.14
C VAL A 96 23.02 -18.58 24.65
N PRO A 97 22.27 -19.60 25.07
CA PRO A 97 21.00 -19.41 25.76
C PRO A 97 21.15 -18.60 27.03
N ILE A 98 20.20 -17.71 27.31
CA ILE A 98 20.08 -16.99 28.58
C ILE A 98 18.63 -17.01 29.07
N SER A 99 18.41 -16.70 30.35
CA SER A 99 17.05 -16.58 30.90
C SER A 99 16.34 -15.34 30.37
N TRP A 100 15.00 -15.33 30.50
CA TRP A 100 14.21 -14.13 30.22
C TRP A 100 14.57 -12.97 31.14
N ASP A 101 14.81 -13.24 32.44
CA ASP A 101 15.21 -12.21 33.40
C ASP A 101 16.55 -11.58 33.00
N GLU A 102 17.58 -12.38 32.67
CA GLU A 102 18.86 -11.84 32.22
C GLU A 102 18.70 -11.01 30.94
N ALA A 103 17.89 -11.47 29.99
CA ALA A 103 17.67 -10.77 28.73
C ALA A 103 17.01 -9.40 28.96
N LEU A 104 15.94 -9.37 29.77
CA LEU A 104 15.19 -8.16 30.07
C LEU A 104 16.01 -7.18 30.92
N ASP A 105 16.75 -7.66 31.92
CA ASP A 105 17.62 -6.84 32.76
C ASP A 105 18.78 -6.25 31.95
N THR A 106 19.39 -7.04 31.07
CA THR A 106 20.49 -6.58 30.21
C THR A 106 20.02 -5.46 29.29
N ILE A 107 18.89 -5.66 28.60
CA ILE A 107 18.33 -4.66 27.68
C ILE A 107 17.82 -3.43 28.45
N GLY A 108 17.11 -3.63 29.56
CA GLY A 108 16.60 -2.56 30.41
C GLY A 108 17.72 -1.70 31.01
N GLY A 109 18.81 -2.33 31.47
CA GLY A 109 20.00 -1.65 31.94
C GLY A 109 20.65 -0.79 30.85
N LYS A 110 20.79 -1.33 29.64
CA LYS A 110 21.34 -0.58 28.50
C LYS A 110 20.46 0.60 28.08
N ILE A 111 19.14 0.45 28.11
CA ILE A 111 18.23 1.58 27.83
C ILE A 111 18.39 2.68 28.90
N LYS A 112 18.53 2.33 30.18
CA LYS A 112 18.76 3.31 31.27
C LYS A 112 20.09 4.05 31.08
N GLU A 113 21.17 3.32 30.80
CA GLU A 113 22.50 3.89 30.51
C GLU A 113 22.42 4.88 29.36
N ILE A 114 21.78 4.52 28.24
CA ILE A 114 21.61 5.42 27.09
C ILE A 114 20.81 6.69 27.47
N ARG A 115 19.76 6.55 28.29
CA ARG A 115 18.99 7.70 28.78
C ARG A 115 19.82 8.65 29.62
N GLU A 116 20.76 8.13 30.42
CA GLU A 116 21.66 8.93 31.25
C GLU A 116 22.75 9.61 30.41
N THR A 117 23.30 8.92 29.41
CA THR A 117 24.35 9.48 28.54
C THR A 117 23.83 10.42 27.45
N GLY A 118 22.54 10.32 27.13
CA GLY A 118 21.91 11.03 26.02
C GLY A 118 21.40 10.08 24.94
N MET A 119 20.16 10.31 24.51
CA MET A 119 19.43 9.43 23.58
C MET A 119 19.88 9.55 22.11
N THR A 120 20.69 10.56 21.79
CA THR A 120 21.22 10.78 20.44
C THR A 120 22.74 10.78 20.45
N ASP A 121 23.33 10.43 19.32
CA ASP A 121 24.76 10.57 19.08
C ASP A 121 25.15 12.02 18.77
N GLU A 122 26.44 12.24 18.54
CA GLU A 122 27.02 13.56 18.30
C GLU A 122 26.53 14.18 16.97
N SER A 123 25.97 13.33 16.07
CA SER A 123 25.36 13.74 14.81
C SER A 123 23.85 13.94 14.91
N GLY A 124 23.26 13.74 16.10
CA GLY A 124 21.82 13.86 16.35
C GLY A 124 21.00 12.62 16.01
N TYR A 125 21.63 11.48 15.67
CA TYR A 125 20.90 10.24 15.38
C TYR A 125 20.55 9.47 16.66
N PRO A 126 19.38 8.81 16.74
CA PRO A 126 19.02 7.96 17.87
C PRO A 126 20.05 6.85 18.16
N ARG A 127 20.44 6.70 19.43
CA ARG A 127 21.31 5.59 19.87
C ARG A 127 20.58 4.25 20.02
N ILE A 128 19.26 4.28 20.02
CA ILE A 128 18.40 3.09 20.06
C ILE A 128 17.75 2.95 18.70
N ALA A 129 17.93 1.79 18.08
CA ALA A 129 17.19 1.38 16.90
C ALA A 129 16.29 0.20 17.24
N ALA A 130 15.04 0.25 16.81
CA ALA A 130 14.12 -0.86 16.92
C ALA A 130 13.58 -1.22 15.54
N SER A 131 13.94 -2.41 15.06
CA SER A 131 13.52 -2.93 13.77
C SER A 131 12.63 -4.15 13.96
N PHE A 132 11.41 -4.08 13.44
CA PHE A 132 10.42 -5.14 13.58
C PHE A 132 10.09 -5.72 12.21
N GLY A 133 10.31 -7.02 12.05
CA GLY A 133 9.85 -7.77 10.89
C GLY A 133 8.35 -7.98 11.00
N GLY A 134 7.57 -7.20 10.25
CA GLY A 134 6.12 -7.32 10.22
C GLY A 134 5.60 -6.84 8.89
N GLY A 135 5.16 -7.76 8.04
CA GLY A 135 4.46 -7.45 6.80
C GLY A 135 3.12 -6.80 7.07
N GLY A 136 3.13 -5.53 7.48
CA GLY A 136 1.94 -4.73 7.72
C GLY A 136 1.17 -5.07 8.99
N THR A 137 1.75 -5.75 9.99
CA THR A 137 1.12 -5.87 11.31
C THR A 137 1.01 -4.48 11.92
N PRO A 138 -0.21 -3.93 12.10
CA PRO A 138 -0.36 -2.59 12.62
C PRO A 138 0.25 -2.50 14.04
N THR A 139 0.89 -1.37 14.34
CA THR A 139 1.60 -1.15 15.61
C THR A 139 0.69 -1.40 16.82
N GLN A 140 -0.61 -1.15 16.67
CA GLN A 140 -1.64 -1.37 17.68
C GLN A 140 -1.74 -2.82 18.16
N TYR A 141 -1.32 -3.82 17.35
CA TYR A 141 -1.33 -5.22 17.76
C TYR A 141 -0.08 -5.63 18.58
N MET A 142 0.88 -4.73 18.75
CA MET A 142 2.10 -4.97 19.53
C MET A 142 1.91 -4.64 21.03
N GLY A 143 0.67 -4.44 21.47
CA GLY A 143 0.34 -4.16 22.87
C GLY A 143 0.94 -2.85 23.37
N THR A 144 1.56 -2.88 24.55
CA THR A 144 2.17 -1.69 25.19
C THR A 144 3.55 -1.34 24.63
N PHE A 145 4.09 -2.15 23.73
CA PHE A 145 5.46 -1.99 23.25
C PHE A 145 5.69 -0.73 22.38
N PRO A 146 4.80 -0.35 21.45
CA PRO A 146 4.90 0.95 20.77
C PRO A 146 4.79 2.13 21.74
N ALA A 147 4.01 2.00 22.82
CA ALA A 147 3.92 3.05 23.84
C ALA A 147 5.25 3.20 24.60
N LEU A 148 5.94 2.09 24.89
CA LEU A 148 7.31 2.13 25.43
C LEU A 148 8.26 2.85 24.48
N LEU A 149 8.25 2.50 23.19
CA LEU A 149 9.12 3.14 22.19
C LEU A 149 8.80 4.63 22.03
N GLY A 150 7.51 5.01 22.04
CA GLY A 150 7.06 6.40 22.03
C GLY A 150 7.49 7.17 23.28
N ALA A 151 7.47 6.53 24.46
CA ALA A 151 7.94 7.14 25.70
C ALA A 151 9.46 7.39 25.69
N LEU A 152 10.22 6.61 24.93
CA LEU A 152 11.66 6.84 24.70
C LEU A 152 11.93 8.03 23.75
N LYS A 153 10.95 8.43 22.93
CA LYS A 153 10.94 9.55 21.96
C LYS A 153 11.98 9.48 20.84
N GLN A 154 13.25 9.35 21.17
CA GLN A 154 14.40 9.37 20.25
C GLN A 154 14.86 7.94 19.98
N VAL A 155 14.06 7.21 19.21
CA VAL A 155 14.34 5.85 18.74
C VAL A 155 14.26 5.85 17.22
N ASP A 156 15.26 5.25 16.56
CA ASP A 156 15.19 4.96 15.14
C ASP A 156 14.27 3.75 14.93
N LEU A 157 13.10 4.00 14.34
CA LEU A 157 12.01 3.03 14.25
C LEU A 157 11.85 2.55 12.81
N GLY A 158 12.24 1.30 12.57
CA GLY A 158 11.98 0.60 11.32
C GLY A 158 10.93 -0.48 11.50
N PHE A 159 9.66 -0.25 11.11
CA PHE A 159 8.67 -1.33 10.98
C PHE A 159 8.89 -2.11 9.69
N GLY A 160 10.08 -2.71 9.57
CA GLY A 160 10.60 -3.40 8.39
C GLY A 160 9.57 -4.29 7.69
N ALA A 161 9.01 -3.76 6.58
CA ALA A 161 8.44 -4.50 5.46
C ALA A 161 7.97 -3.55 4.34
N GLY A 162 8.86 -2.77 3.71
CA GLY A 162 8.52 -2.07 2.45
C GLY A 162 7.32 -1.10 2.49
N GLN A 163 6.81 -0.75 3.68
CA GLN A 163 5.67 0.15 3.89
C GLN A 163 5.96 1.59 3.41
N GLY A 164 7.23 1.96 3.29
CA GLY A 164 7.64 3.37 3.15
C GLY A 164 7.16 4.08 1.88
N VAL A 165 7.08 3.38 0.73
CA VAL A 165 6.72 4.05 -0.53
C VAL A 165 5.27 3.80 -0.92
N LYS A 166 4.80 2.54 -0.87
CA LYS A 166 3.43 2.19 -1.25
C LYS A 166 2.41 2.74 -0.25
N CYS A 167 2.55 2.37 1.03
CA CYS A 167 1.57 2.71 2.07
C CYS A 167 1.64 4.20 2.43
N THR A 168 2.82 4.75 2.73
CA THR A 168 2.91 6.14 3.24
C THR A 168 2.86 7.22 2.15
N HIS A 169 3.33 6.93 0.92
CA HIS A 169 3.54 7.99 -0.08
C HIS A 169 2.43 8.08 -1.14
N SER A 170 1.98 6.95 -1.69
CA SER A 170 1.12 6.98 -2.89
C SER A 170 -0.26 6.36 -2.65
N GLU A 171 -0.33 5.11 -2.16
CA GLU A 171 -1.62 4.40 -2.11
C GLU A 171 -2.57 4.98 -1.05
N HIS A 172 -2.13 5.15 0.20
CA HIS A 172 -3.02 5.71 1.23
C HIS A 172 -3.27 7.20 1.01
N LEU A 173 -2.25 7.99 0.61
CA LEU A 173 -2.44 9.42 0.39
C LEU A 173 -3.43 9.70 -0.74
N TYR A 174 -3.22 9.11 -1.93
CA TYR A 174 -4.13 9.32 -3.05
C TYR A 174 -5.44 8.54 -2.90
N GLY A 175 -5.42 7.38 -2.24
CA GLY A 175 -6.63 6.63 -1.88
C GLY A 175 -7.56 7.43 -0.97
N GLU A 176 -7.04 8.05 0.08
CA GLU A 176 -7.81 8.92 0.96
C GLU A 176 -8.25 10.20 0.25
N LEU A 177 -7.37 10.81 -0.56
CA LEU A 177 -7.68 12.04 -1.27
C LEU A 177 -8.78 11.86 -2.33
N TRP A 178 -8.70 10.82 -3.16
CA TRP A 178 -9.60 10.62 -4.31
C TRP A 178 -10.78 9.70 -3.99
N HIS A 179 -10.58 8.70 -3.15
CA HIS A 179 -11.58 7.65 -2.90
C HIS A 179 -12.11 7.65 -1.47
N ARG A 180 -11.58 8.49 -0.57
CA ARG A 180 -11.90 8.47 0.87
C ARG A 180 -11.75 7.06 1.47
N ALA A 181 -10.75 6.34 1.00
CA ALA A 181 -10.52 4.95 1.35
C ALA A 181 -9.05 4.68 1.61
N PHE A 182 -8.79 3.97 2.70
CA PHE A 182 -7.43 3.61 3.10
C PHE A 182 -6.77 2.68 2.08
N ILE A 183 -7.50 1.75 1.49
CA ILE A 183 -7.00 0.83 0.45
C ILE A 183 -7.94 0.88 -0.74
N VAL A 184 -7.36 1.00 -1.94
CA VAL A 184 -8.10 1.03 -3.21
C VAL A 184 -7.75 -0.21 -4.01
N SER A 185 -8.75 -0.80 -4.65
CA SER A 185 -8.57 -1.91 -5.59
C SER A 185 -9.49 -1.73 -6.78
N ALA A 186 -9.12 -2.28 -7.93
CA ALA A 186 -10.02 -2.29 -9.09
C ALA A 186 -11.33 -3.01 -8.72
N ASP A 187 -12.47 -2.46 -9.16
CA ASP A 187 -13.78 -3.10 -9.01
C ASP A 187 -13.93 -4.27 -9.99
N THR A 188 -13.07 -5.27 -9.84
CA THR A 188 -13.01 -6.52 -10.63
C THR A 188 -14.36 -7.25 -10.72
N PRO A 189 -15.30 -7.16 -9.77
CA PRO A 189 -16.67 -7.64 -9.93
C PRO A 189 -17.52 -6.89 -10.95
N ARG A 190 -17.14 -5.73 -11.47
CA ARG A 190 -17.96 -4.95 -12.44
C ARG A 190 -17.20 -4.44 -13.65
N VAL A 191 -15.91 -4.15 -13.49
CA VAL A 191 -15.08 -3.58 -14.55
C VAL A 191 -14.92 -4.57 -15.71
N ASN A 192 -14.92 -4.03 -16.93
CA ASN A 192 -14.71 -4.79 -18.17
C ASN A 192 -13.34 -4.53 -18.82
N TYR A 193 -12.67 -3.44 -18.44
CA TYR A 193 -11.37 -3.05 -18.98
C TYR A 193 -10.48 -2.45 -17.89
N VAL A 194 -9.26 -2.97 -17.72
CA VAL A 194 -8.28 -2.47 -16.74
C VAL A 194 -6.96 -2.18 -17.42
N ILE A 195 -6.44 -0.97 -17.23
CA ILE A 195 -5.04 -0.62 -17.48
C ILE A 195 -4.32 -0.74 -16.14
N SER A 196 -3.43 -1.72 -16.04
CA SER A 196 -2.73 -2.09 -14.81
C SER A 196 -1.26 -1.68 -14.91
N CYS A 197 -0.88 -0.59 -14.24
CA CYS A 197 0.48 -0.05 -14.28
C CYS A 197 1.30 -0.51 -13.07
N GLY A 198 2.30 -1.36 -13.30
CA GLY A 198 3.25 -1.79 -12.27
C GLY A 198 2.66 -2.62 -11.12
N ASP A 199 1.46 -3.19 -11.29
CA ASP A 199 0.81 -4.05 -10.29
C ASP A 199 1.06 -5.55 -10.56
N ASN A 200 1.35 -6.32 -9.52
CA ASN A 200 1.52 -7.77 -9.64
C ASN A 200 0.50 -8.53 -8.78
N GLY A 201 -0.79 -8.20 -8.94
CA GLY A 201 -1.89 -8.74 -8.17
C GLY A 201 -2.01 -10.27 -8.19
N ASP A 202 -1.67 -10.95 -9.28
CA ASP A 202 -1.76 -12.42 -9.36
C ASP A 202 -0.69 -13.15 -8.52
N ALA A 203 0.37 -12.44 -8.10
CA ALA A 203 1.40 -12.98 -7.20
C ALA A 203 1.31 -12.41 -5.78
N SER A 204 0.82 -11.18 -5.63
CA SER A 204 0.91 -10.41 -4.39
C SER A 204 -0.45 -10.02 -3.78
N GLY A 205 -1.55 -10.15 -4.51
CA GLY A 205 -2.89 -9.70 -4.10
C GLY A 205 -3.59 -10.56 -3.05
N GLY A 206 -2.91 -11.57 -2.51
CA GLY A 206 -3.50 -12.53 -1.59
C GLY A 206 -4.63 -13.36 -2.24
N VAL A 207 -5.29 -14.19 -1.45
CA VAL A 207 -6.29 -15.12 -1.98
C VAL A 207 -7.51 -14.39 -2.56
N ALA A 208 -7.98 -13.35 -1.87
CA ALA A 208 -9.11 -12.55 -2.31
C ALA A 208 -8.82 -11.81 -3.63
N GLY A 209 -7.65 -11.15 -3.74
CA GLY A 209 -7.26 -10.47 -4.96
C GLY A 209 -7.13 -11.43 -6.15
N ILE A 210 -6.35 -12.51 -5.99
CA ILE A 210 -6.14 -13.50 -7.06
C ILE A 210 -7.48 -14.08 -7.54
N ARG A 211 -8.37 -14.46 -6.62
CA ARG A 211 -9.69 -15.00 -7.00
C ARG A 211 -10.52 -13.98 -7.77
N ARG A 212 -10.66 -12.75 -7.26
CA ARG A 212 -11.45 -11.71 -7.92
C ARG A 212 -10.95 -11.40 -9.34
N HIS A 213 -9.63 -11.36 -9.53
CA HIS A 213 -9.03 -11.18 -10.85
C HIS A 213 -9.23 -12.39 -11.77
N ALA A 214 -9.14 -13.61 -11.24
CA ALA A 214 -9.44 -14.82 -11.99
C ALA A 214 -10.91 -14.87 -12.44
N ASP A 215 -11.85 -14.57 -11.55
CA ASP A 215 -13.28 -14.51 -11.86
C ASP A 215 -13.58 -13.43 -12.92
N ALA A 216 -12.96 -12.24 -12.80
CA ALA A 216 -13.09 -11.18 -13.78
C ALA A 216 -12.57 -11.60 -15.16
N ARG A 217 -11.45 -12.31 -15.23
CA ARG A 217 -10.90 -12.85 -16.48
C ARG A 217 -11.84 -13.88 -17.11
N VAL A 218 -12.41 -14.80 -16.31
CA VAL A 218 -13.41 -15.77 -16.81
C VAL A 218 -14.64 -15.08 -17.36
N ARG A 219 -15.09 -13.98 -16.74
CA ARG A 219 -16.20 -13.16 -17.25
C ARG A 219 -15.88 -12.46 -18.57
N GLY A 220 -14.60 -12.29 -18.91
CA GLY A 220 -14.16 -11.64 -20.14
C GLY A 220 -13.66 -10.20 -19.95
N MET A 221 -13.36 -9.76 -18.72
CA MET A 221 -12.68 -8.49 -18.51
C MET A 221 -11.31 -8.50 -19.23
N LYS A 222 -11.02 -7.48 -20.05
CA LYS A 222 -9.71 -7.28 -20.64
C LYS A 222 -8.79 -6.52 -19.68
N ARG A 223 -7.61 -7.07 -19.41
CA ARG A 223 -6.53 -6.38 -18.69
C ARG A 223 -5.37 -6.11 -19.64
N VAL A 224 -4.93 -4.86 -19.70
CA VAL A 224 -3.66 -4.43 -20.28
C VAL A 224 -2.66 -4.24 -19.15
N GLN A 225 -1.60 -5.03 -19.13
CA GLN A 225 -0.56 -4.95 -18.13
C GLN A 225 0.59 -4.09 -18.64
N VAL A 226 0.86 -2.98 -17.96
CA VAL A 226 1.93 -2.03 -18.28
C VAL A 226 3.05 -2.22 -17.25
N GLU A 227 4.15 -2.84 -17.67
CA GLU A 227 5.28 -3.12 -16.78
C GLU A 227 6.56 -3.49 -17.56
N PRO A 228 7.77 -3.26 -17.01
CA PRO A 228 9.02 -3.51 -17.75
C PRO A 228 9.37 -4.96 -18.01
N HIS A 229 8.88 -5.89 -17.19
CA HIS A 229 9.14 -7.33 -17.35
C HIS A 229 7.81 -8.08 -17.29
N LEU A 230 7.67 -9.17 -18.03
CA LEU A 230 6.45 -9.97 -18.02
C LEU A 230 6.32 -10.71 -16.68
N SER A 231 5.52 -10.15 -15.78
CA SER A 231 5.18 -10.79 -14.50
C SER A 231 4.15 -11.91 -14.71
N ILE A 232 3.84 -12.65 -13.64
CA ILE A 232 2.71 -13.60 -13.64
C ILE A 232 1.39 -12.88 -13.96
N THR A 233 1.22 -11.66 -13.45
CA THR A 233 0.05 -10.82 -13.74
C THR A 233 0.01 -10.46 -15.23
N GLY A 234 1.14 -10.08 -15.82
CA GLY A 234 1.26 -9.85 -17.26
C GLY A 234 0.97 -11.10 -18.09
N ALA A 235 1.52 -12.25 -17.72
CA ALA A 235 1.28 -13.53 -18.41
C ALA A 235 -0.20 -13.97 -18.39
N LEU A 236 -0.97 -13.50 -17.41
CA LEU A 236 -2.39 -13.74 -17.25
C LEU A 236 -3.28 -12.60 -17.79
N SER A 237 -2.69 -11.60 -18.41
CA SER A 237 -3.39 -10.45 -19.00
C SER A 237 -3.69 -10.66 -20.48
N GLY A 238 -4.65 -9.88 -21.01
CA GLY A 238 -4.96 -9.93 -22.44
C GLY A 238 -3.87 -9.29 -23.31
N GLU A 239 -3.08 -8.38 -22.71
CA GLU A 239 -2.00 -7.66 -23.38
C GLU A 239 -0.92 -7.29 -22.36
N TRP A 240 0.34 -7.34 -22.76
CA TRP A 240 1.48 -6.85 -21.99
C TRP A 240 2.21 -5.76 -22.77
N LEU A 241 2.39 -4.60 -22.15
CA LEU A 241 3.07 -3.43 -22.70
C LEU A 241 4.42 -3.23 -21.97
N PRO A 242 5.56 -3.56 -22.61
CA PRO A 242 6.89 -3.51 -21.99
C PRO A 242 7.48 -2.09 -21.98
N ILE A 243 7.01 -1.25 -21.06
CA ILE A 243 7.58 0.10 -20.88
C ILE A 243 8.98 0.06 -20.26
N LYS A 244 9.77 1.12 -20.44
CA LYS A 244 11.04 1.26 -19.69
C LYS A 244 10.75 1.57 -18.22
N PRO A 245 11.57 1.10 -17.26
CA PRO A 245 11.40 1.47 -15.86
C PRO A 245 11.30 2.99 -15.67
N LYS A 246 10.31 3.44 -14.87
CA LYS A 246 10.03 4.86 -14.59
C LYS A 246 9.54 5.69 -15.79
N THR A 247 8.92 5.06 -16.80
CA THR A 247 8.36 5.78 -17.96
C THR A 247 6.82 5.74 -18.03
N ASP A 248 6.17 5.35 -16.93
CA ASP A 248 4.72 5.30 -16.79
C ASP A 248 4.05 6.65 -17.09
N ALA A 249 4.63 7.76 -16.57
CA ALA A 249 4.12 9.10 -16.83
C ALA A 249 4.16 9.47 -18.33
N ALA A 250 5.21 9.07 -19.04
CA ALA A 250 5.31 9.32 -20.48
C ALA A 250 4.23 8.57 -21.27
N LEU A 251 3.93 7.31 -20.89
CA LEU A 251 2.81 6.55 -21.45
C LEU A 251 1.47 7.24 -21.18
N LEU A 252 1.22 7.66 -19.93
CA LEU A 252 -0.04 8.31 -19.56
C LEU A 252 -0.22 9.65 -20.27
N PHE A 253 0.82 10.46 -20.41
CA PHE A 253 0.76 11.70 -21.21
C PHE A 253 0.55 11.42 -22.70
N ALA A 254 1.14 10.36 -23.25
CA ALA A 254 0.89 9.95 -24.63
C ALA A 254 -0.58 9.52 -24.83
N LEU A 255 -1.17 8.83 -23.85
CA LEU A 255 -2.60 8.46 -23.89
C LEU A 255 -3.49 9.72 -23.85
N ILE A 256 -3.20 10.66 -22.95
CA ILE A 256 -3.91 11.95 -22.88
C ILE A 256 -3.80 12.68 -24.22
N ASN A 257 -2.58 12.84 -24.75
CA ASN A 257 -2.32 13.49 -26.03
C ASN A 257 -3.08 12.81 -27.19
N HIS A 258 -3.09 11.48 -27.24
CA HIS A 258 -3.82 10.76 -28.27
C HIS A 258 -5.34 10.99 -28.16
N MET A 259 -5.90 11.05 -26.95
CA MET A 259 -7.32 11.34 -26.74
C MET A 259 -7.68 12.79 -27.07
N THR A 260 -6.84 13.76 -26.70
CA THR A 260 -7.15 15.18 -26.83
C THR A 260 -6.82 15.78 -28.19
N ILE A 261 -5.72 15.34 -28.80
CA ILE A 261 -5.18 15.89 -30.06
C ILE A 261 -5.30 14.86 -31.19
N GLY A 262 -4.99 13.60 -30.92
CA GLY A 262 -5.02 12.53 -31.93
C GLY A 262 -6.43 12.07 -32.32
N ARG A 263 -7.44 12.38 -31.50
CA ARG A 263 -8.85 12.05 -31.71
C ARG A 263 -9.71 13.28 -31.47
N ASN A 264 -10.97 13.24 -31.93
CA ASN A 264 -11.95 14.22 -31.50
C ASN A 264 -12.29 13.96 -30.03
N TRP A 265 -11.70 14.74 -29.12
CA TRP A 265 -11.81 14.52 -27.67
C TRP A 265 -13.25 14.53 -27.17
N ARG A 266 -14.13 15.30 -27.81
CA ARG A 266 -15.57 15.34 -27.48
C ARG A 266 -16.31 14.03 -27.77
N GLU A 267 -15.77 13.19 -28.64
CA GLU A 267 -16.34 11.87 -28.95
C GLU A 267 -15.84 10.77 -28.02
N VAL A 268 -14.70 10.97 -27.35
CA VAL A 268 -14.01 9.91 -26.60
C VAL A 268 -13.90 10.18 -25.10
N CYS A 269 -14.10 11.44 -24.68
CA CYS A 269 -14.08 11.85 -23.28
C CYS A 269 -15.51 12.08 -22.77
N ASP A 270 -15.69 11.90 -21.47
CA ASP A 270 -16.90 12.33 -20.76
C ASP A 270 -16.86 13.86 -20.58
N VAL A 271 -17.38 14.59 -21.58
CA VAL A 271 -17.34 16.05 -21.61
C VAL A 271 -18.11 16.65 -20.44
N GLU A 272 -19.27 16.08 -20.08
CA GLU A 272 -20.09 16.55 -18.96
C GLU A 272 -19.30 16.47 -17.65
N ARG A 273 -18.68 15.32 -17.36
CA ARG A 273 -17.81 15.17 -16.17
C ARG A 273 -16.64 16.14 -16.20
N LEU A 274 -15.97 16.29 -17.34
CA LEU A 274 -14.85 17.22 -17.46
C LEU A 274 -15.29 18.67 -17.17
N THR A 275 -16.45 19.06 -17.67
CA THR A 275 -17.01 20.39 -17.46
C THR A 275 -17.45 20.62 -16.01
N GLN A 276 -18.13 19.67 -15.39
CA GLN A 276 -18.81 19.88 -14.09
C GLN A 276 -17.97 19.50 -12.88
N ASP A 277 -17.07 18.53 -13.02
CA ASP A 277 -16.41 17.88 -11.89
C ASP A 277 -14.88 17.99 -11.92
N THR A 278 -14.36 18.78 -12.85
CA THR A 278 -12.93 19.06 -12.95
C THR A 278 -12.68 20.55 -13.13
N ASN A 279 -11.40 20.93 -13.09
CA ASN A 279 -10.94 22.28 -13.39
C ASN A 279 -10.68 22.52 -14.88
N SER A 280 -11.12 21.61 -15.77
CA SER A 280 -10.96 21.76 -17.22
C SER A 280 -11.53 23.07 -17.80
N PRO A 281 -12.66 23.64 -17.32
CA PRO A 281 -13.16 24.93 -17.83
C PRO A 281 -12.46 26.17 -17.23
N TYR A 282 -11.50 26.00 -16.32
CA TYR A 282 -10.84 27.14 -15.68
C TYR A 282 -9.97 27.88 -16.70
N LEU A 283 -10.12 29.20 -16.75
CA LEU A 283 -9.33 30.06 -17.60
C LEU A 283 -7.86 30.05 -17.17
N ILE A 284 -6.96 30.02 -18.15
CA ILE A 284 -5.51 30.13 -17.98
C ILE A 284 -5.07 31.47 -18.54
N GLY A 285 -4.33 32.24 -17.74
CA GLY A 285 -3.78 33.52 -18.16
C GLY A 285 -2.49 33.38 -19.00
N PRO A 286 -1.96 34.50 -19.52
CA PRO A 286 -0.78 34.50 -20.39
C PRO A 286 0.49 33.93 -19.75
N ASN A 287 0.61 33.94 -18.42
CA ASN A 287 1.76 33.38 -17.70
C ASN A 287 1.60 31.88 -17.38
N GLY A 288 0.49 31.25 -17.79
CA GLY A 288 0.26 29.81 -17.65
C GLY A 288 -0.39 29.41 -16.32
N TYR A 289 -0.92 30.36 -15.54
CA TYR A 289 -1.59 30.09 -14.28
C TYR A 289 -3.11 30.28 -14.39
N PHE A 290 -3.87 29.74 -13.43
CA PHE A 290 -5.32 29.98 -13.39
C PHE A 290 -5.59 31.49 -13.27
N LEU A 291 -6.41 32.01 -14.19
CA LEU A 291 -6.93 33.36 -14.14
C LEU A 291 -8.01 33.43 -13.05
N ARG A 292 -7.90 34.41 -12.17
CA ARG A 292 -8.73 34.55 -10.97
C ARG A 292 -9.40 35.92 -10.93
N GLU A 293 -10.52 35.99 -10.23
CA GLU A 293 -11.11 37.28 -9.86
C GLU A 293 -10.22 37.98 -8.82
N PRO A 294 -9.81 39.26 -8.99
CA PRO A 294 -8.89 39.92 -8.09
C PRO A 294 -9.37 40.00 -6.62
N SER A 295 -10.67 40.20 -6.40
CA SER A 295 -11.25 40.36 -5.07
C SER A 295 -11.35 39.04 -4.30
N SER A 296 -11.92 38.00 -4.90
CA SER A 296 -12.11 36.70 -4.25
C SER A 296 -10.92 35.75 -4.40
N ARG A 297 -10.01 36.05 -5.35
CA ARG A 297 -8.89 35.18 -5.76
C ARG A 297 -9.33 33.79 -6.24
N LYS A 298 -10.61 33.60 -6.55
CA LYS A 298 -11.14 32.34 -7.04
C LYS A 298 -10.97 32.22 -8.56
N PRO A 299 -10.76 31.00 -9.10
CA PRO A 299 -10.62 30.78 -10.54
C PRO A 299 -11.85 31.23 -11.32
N LEU A 300 -11.61 31.71 -12.54
CA LEU A 300 -12.65 32.13 -13.48
C LEU A 300 -12.93 31.04 -14.52
N ILE A 301 -14.19 30.98 -14.95
CA ILE A 301 -14.69 30.20 -16.08
C ILE A 301 -15.39 31.17 -17.02
N PHE A 302 -15.23 31.00 -18.33
CA PHE A 302 -15.98 31.78 -19.32
C PHE A 302 -17.33 31.14 -19.59
N ASP A 303 -18.42 31.88 -19.38
CA ASP A 303 -19.79 31.44 -19.68
C ASP A 303 -20.19 31.93 -21.07
N LEU A 304 -20.45 30.99 -21.98
CA LEU A 304 -20.86 31.26 -23.35
C LEU A 304 -22.30 31.80 -23.43
N ALA A 305 -23.14 31.52 -22.42
CA ALA A 305 -24.54 31.93 -22.42
C ALA A 305 -24.71 33.45 -22.28
N ASP A 306 -23.81 34.11 -21.54
CA ASP A 306 -23.79 35.57 -21.40
C ASP A 306 -22.45 36.23 -21.77
N ASN A 307 -21.54 35.46 -22.38
CA ASN A 307 -20.27 35.89 -22.94
C ASN A 307 -19.38 36.62 -21.92
N LYS A 308 -19.26 36.05 -20.71
CA LYS A 308 -18.58 36.67 -19.58
C LYS A 308 -17.78 35.67 -18.73
N ALA A 309 -16.63 36.12 -18.24
CA ALA A 309 -15.90 35.41 -17.18
C ALA A 309 -16.61 35.54 -15.82
N LYS A 310 -16.83 34.39 -15.16
CA LYS A 310 -17.47 34.27 -13.85
C LYS A 310 -16.62 33.44 -12.94
N VAL A 311 -16.73 33.67 -11.63
CA VAL A 311 -16.11 32.80 -10.64
C VAL A 311 -16.71 31.40 -10.72
N PHE A 312 -15.87 30.36 -10.61
CA PHE A 312 -16.24 28.96 -10.87
C PHE A 312 -17.42 28.42 -10.04
N ASP A 313 -17.70 29.00 -8.86
CA ASP A 313 -18.77 28.56 -7.94
C ASP A 313 -20.04 29.41 -8.02
N LEU A 314 -20.16 30.25 -9.06
CA LEU A 314 -21.39 30.93 -9.43
C LEU A 314 -22.21 30.10 -10.43
N ASN A 315 -23.42 30.57 -10.75
CA ASN A 315 -24.23 29.96 -11.80
C ASN A 315 -23.59 30.21 -13.18
N ILE A 316 -23.06 29.14 -13.78
CA ILE A 316 -22.48 29.13 -15.12
C ILE A 316 -23.38 28.26 -16.00
N ALA A 317 -24.03 28.88 -16.98
CA ALA A 317 -25.05 28.22 -17.78
C ALA A 317 -24.45 27.40 -18.93
N ASP A 318 -23.40 27.90 -19.58
CA ASP A 318 -22.70 27.21 -20.66
C ASP A 318 -21.17 27.40 -20.55
N PRO A 319 -20.47 26.60 -19.72
CA PRO A 319 -19.02 26.73 -19.53
C PRO A 319 -18.24 26.48 -20.83
N ALA A 320 -17.40 27.42 -21.21
CA ALA A 320 -16.46 27.23 -22.31
C ALA A 320 -15.42 26.15 -22.00
N MET A 321 -15.27 25.20 -22.93
CA MET A 321 -14.27 24.11 -22.85
C MET A 321 -13.12 24.26 -23.84
N GLU A 322 -13.23 25.19 -24.80
CA GLU A 322 -12.20 25.52 -25.77
C GLU A 322 -12.34 26.98 -26.19
N GLY A 323 -11.27 27.57 -26.72
CA GLY A 323 -11.30 28.94 -27.24
C GLY A 323 -10.30 29.87 -26.54
N SER A 324 -10.36 31.15 -26.91
CA SER A 324 -9.57 32.20 -26.31
C SER A 324 -10.44 33.43 -26.14
N TYR A 325 -10.39 34.03 -24.96
CA TYR A 325 -11.32 35.07 -24.52
C TYR A 325 -10.55 36.24 -23.92
N GLN A 326 -11.02 37.46 -24.16
CA GLN A 326 -10.49 38.67 -23.53
C GLN A 326 -11.20 38.89 -22.20
N CYS A 327 -10.44 38.85 -21.11
CA CYS A 327 -10.96 38.93 -19.74
C CYS A 327 -9.96 39.70 -18.86
N ALA A 328 -10.48 40.52 -17.94
CA ALA A 328 -9.68 41.00 -16.83
C ALA A 328 -9.51 39.90 -15.78
N GLY A 329 -8.41 39.92 -15.02
CA GLY A 329 -8.18 38.98 -13.94
C GLY A 329 -6.81 39.07 -13.31
N LEU A 330 -6.56 38.16 -12.37
CA LEU A 330 -5.32 38.04 -11.62
C LEU A 330 -4.73 36.64 -11.83
N GLU A 331 -3.46 36.55 -12.21
CA GLU A 331 -2.68 35.31 -12.12
C GLU A 331 -1.87 35.29 -10.82
N ILE A 332 -1.77 34.12 -10.17
CA ILE A 332 -0.94 33.90 -8.97
C ILE A 332 -0.01 32.71 -9.25
N GLY A 333 1.30 32.98 -9.26
CA GLY A 333 2.35 32.00 -9.48
C GLY A 333 2.62 31.11 -8.25
N PRO A 334 3.48 30.08 -8.39
CA PRO A 334 3.79 29.12 -7.32
C PRO A 334 4.42 29.79 -6.09
N ASP A 335 5.17 30.87 -6.31
CA ASP A 335 5.87 31.62 -5.25
C ASP A 335 5.06 32.86 -4.77
N GLY A 336 3.78 32.95 -5.14
CA GLY A 336 2.90 34.06 -4.77
C GLY A 336 3.11 35.35 -5.59
N GLN A 337 3.86 35.28 -6.69
CA GLN A 337 3.94 36.38 -7.65
C GLN A 337 2.57 36.66 -8.27
N GLU A 338 2.17 37.92 -8.34
CA GLU A 338 0.88 38.36 -8.84
C GLU A 338 1.03 39.12 -10.16
N TRP A 339 0.18 38.81 -11.15
CA TRP A 339 0.04 39.57 -12.39
C TRP A 339 -1.40 40.01 -12.58
N ASN A 340 -1.64 41.31 -12.64
CA ASN A 340 -2.97 41.87 -12.91
C ASN A 340 -3.12 42.12 -14.40
N HIS A 341 -4.24 41.66 -14.96
CA HIS A 341 -4.62 41.82 -16.35
C HIS A 341 -5.87 42.69 -16.42
N GLU A 342 -5.75 43.82 -17.12
CA GLU A 342 -6.90 44.67 -17.46
C GLU A 342 -7.47 44.19 -18.81
N SER A 343 -8.81 44.21 -18.93
CA SER A 343 -9.57 43.64 -20.06
C SER A 343 -9.44 44.43 -21.36
#